data_AF-A0A6N7WXL3-F1
#
_entry.id   AF-A0A6N7WXL3-F1
#
_cell.length_a   1.000
_cell.length_b   1.000
_cell.length_c   1.000
_cell.angle_alpha   90.00
_cell.angle_beta   90.00
_cell.angle_gamma   90.00
#
_symmetry.space_group_name_H-M   'P 1'
#
loop_
_entity.id
_entity.type
_entity.pdbx_description
1 polymer ?
#
loop_
_entity_poly.entity_id
_entity_poly.type
_entity_poly.pdbx_seq_one_letter_code
_entity_poly.pdbx_strand_id
1 'polypeptide(L)'
;MNKPVLATLEQCFGSDFHKLRVYTDLYEEGSQSYFVLKEIGSYMGCKSYHRLLKKLPASAVQKRLIKNSGGRMHRMLLVSEEGVLALLKHCGHKAATGFKRYLETCVIPVIRREIDTARIMLPESEKTHKDQEEKENMEEAIRMLSSALAFQVIKNQELETRLEIVEERLLQTAAA
;
A
#
# COMPACT_ATOMS: atom_id res chain seq x y z
N MET A 1 9.54 0.73 8.42
CA MET A 1 8.19 0.18 8.16
C MET A 1 7.98 0.15 6.66
N ASN A 2 7.68 -1.01 6.08
CA ASN A 2 7.32 -1.11 4.66
C ASN A 2 5.89 -0.57 4.53
N LYS A 3 5.74 0.63 3.99
CA LYS A 3 4.40 1.17 3.71
C LYS A 3 3.69 0.22 2.74
N PRO A 4 2.39 -0.07 2.96
CA PRO A 4 1.65 -0.92 2.04
C PRO A 4 1.60 -0.27 0.66
N VAL A 5 1.79 -1.08 -0.38
CA VAL A 5 1.63 -0.63 -1.77
C VAL A 5 0.13 -0.54 -2.05
N LEU A 6 -0.34 0.65 -2.43
CA LEU A 6 -1.74 0.89 -2.79
C LEU A 6 -2.07 0.30 -4.16
N ALA A 7 -1.19 0.51 -5.12
CA ALA A 7 -1.31 -0.02 -6.47
C ALA A 7 0.07 -0.14 -7.13
N THR A 8 0.18 -1.03 -8.11
CA THR A 8 1.35 -1.14 -8.98
C THR A 8 0.92 -0.91 -10.42
N LEU A 9 1.53 0.08 -11.08
CA LEU A 9 1.34 0.34 -12.51
C LEU A 9 2.44 -0.38 -13.30
N GLU A 10 2.07 -1.09 -14.37
CA GLU A 10 3.03 -1.58 -15.37
C GLU A 10 2.98 -0.68 -16.61
N GLN A 11 4.13 -0.11 -16.95
CA GLN A 11 4.30 0.76 -18.11
C GLN A 11 5.34 0.16 -19.05
N CYS A 12 5.07 0.22 -20.35
CA CYS A 12 5.93 -0.36 -21.38
C CYS A 12 6.37 0.72 -22.36
N PHE A 13 7.67 0.94 -22.46
CA PHE A 13 8.27 1.91 -23.38
C PHE A 13 9.08 1.21 -24.47
N GLY A 14 9.17 1.84 -25.64
CA GLY A 14 9.97 1.35 -26.77
C GLY A 14 9.19 0.45 -27.74
N SER A 15 9.93 -0.24 -28.61
CA SER A 15 9.38 -1.13 -29.64
C SER A 15 9.51 -2.59 -29.23
N ASP A 16 8.95 -3.50 -30.03
CA ASP A 16 9.02 -4.94 -29.77
C ASP A 16 10.47 -5.48 -29.65
N PHE A 17 11.43 -4.81 -30.28
CA PHE A 17 12.85 -5.18 -30.25
C PHE A 17 13.61 -4.62 -29.04
N HIS A 18 13.17 -3.46 -28.53
CA HIS A 18 13.76 -2.79 -27.38
C HIS A 18 12.63 -2.32 -26.48
N LYS A 19 12.16 -3.22 -25.62
CA LYS A 19 11.10 -2.95 -24.65
C LYS A 19 11.72 -2.63 -23.29
N LEU A 20 11.27 -1.54 -22.68
CA LEU A 20 11.59 -1.16 -21.31
C LEU A 20 10.31 -1.16 -20.48
N ARG A 21 10.19 -2.16 -19.60
CA ARG A 21 9.13 -2.27 -18.61
C ARG A 21 9.53 -1.56 -17.35
N VAL A 22 8.60 -0.76 -16.86
CA VAL A 22 8.69 -0.02 -15.62
C VAL A 22 7.51 -0.41 -14.76
N TYR A 23 7.79 -0.80 -13.53
CA TYR A 23 6.78 -1.07 -12.51
C TYR A 23 6.84 0.06 -11.49
N THR A 24 5.74 0.75 -11.32
CA THR A 24 5.65 1.89 -10.41
C THR A 24 4.72 1.54 -9.26
N ASP A 25 5.28 1.43 -8.07
CA ASP A 25 4.50 1.24 -6.85
C ASP A 25 4.03 2.60 -6.33
N LEU A 26 2.73 2.73 -6.12
CA LEU A 26 2.09 3.88 -5.51
C LEU A 26 1.93 3.62 -4.01
N TYR A 27 2.47 4.53 -3.19
CA TYR A 27 2.30 4.58 -1.74
C TYR A 27 1.58 5.89 -1.36
N GLU A 28 1.06 5.97 -0.14
CA GLU A 28 0.39 7.18 0.38
C GLU A 28 1.33 8.39 0.38
N GLU A 29 2.58 8.22 0.78
CA GLU A 29 3.57 9.32 0.89
C GLU A 29 4.56 9.37 -0.29
N GLY A 30 4.25 8.75 -1.43
CA GLY A 30 5.17 8.77 -2.56
C GLY A 30 5.00 7.63 -3.55
N SER A 31 5.74 7.66 -4.65
CA SER A 31 5.75 6.57 -5.62
C SER A 31 7.18 6.15 -5.90
N GLN A 32 7.40 4.86 -6.14
CA GLN A 32 8.72 4.32 -6.49
C GLN A 32 8.65 3.55 -7.79
N SER A 33 9.48 3.96 -8.74
CA SER A 33 9.57 3.38 -10.08
C SER A 33 10.75 2.41 -10.15
N TYR A 34 10.49 1.22 -10.70
CA TYR A 34 11.48 0.17 -10.86
C TYR A 34 11.54 -0.33 -12.30
N PHE A 35 12.76 -0.47 -12.80
CA PHE A 35 13.07 -0.83 -14.17
C PHE A 35 13.58 -2.27 -14.25
N VAL A 36 13.18 -3.03 -15.26
CA VAL A 36 13.67 -4.41 -15.42
C VAL A 36 15.15 -4.41 -15.82
N LEU A 37 15.99 -5.02 -14.98
CA LEU A 37 17.45 -5.03 -15.17
C LEU A 37 17.89 -5.63 -16.50
N LYS A 38 17.23 -6.72 -16.92
CA LYS A 38 17.55 -7.40 -18.19
C LYS A 38 17.39 -6.46 -19.37
N GLU A 39 16.36 -5.62 -19.34
CA GLU A 39 16.00 -4.71 -20.42
C GLU A 39 16.94 -3.50 -20.46
N ILE A 40 17.32 -2.96 -19.28
CA ILE A 40 18.41 -2.00 -19.17
C ILE A 40 19.69 -2.56 -19.84
N GLY A 41 20.01 -3.82 -19.55
CA GLY A 41 21.12 -4.53 -20.20
C GLY A 41 21.02 -4.53 -21.72
N SER A 42 19.84 -4.83 -22.27
CA SER A 42 19.60 -4.79 -23.72
C SER A 42 19.82 -3.39 -24.31
N TYR A 43 19.30 -2.34 -23.69
CA TYR A 43 19.51 -0.95 -24.15
C TYR A 43 20.98 -0.51 -24.08
N MET A 44 21.71 -0.99 -23.08
CA MET A 44 23.14 -0.70 -22.93
C MET A 44 24.04 -1.56 -23.84
N GLY A 45 23.47 -2.48 -24.63
CA GLY A 45 24.24 -3.44 -25.44
C GLY A 45 25.00 -4.47 -24.60
N CYS A 46 24.56 -4.72 -23.37
CA CYS A 46 25.21 -5.65 -22.46
C CYS A 46 24.73 -7.09 -22.71
N LYS A 47 25.64 -7.95 -23.21
CA LYS A 47 25.35 -9.38 -23.44
C LYS A 47 24.96 -10.16 -22.17
N SER A 48 25.34 -9.66 -20.99
CA SER A 48 25.01 -10.29 -19.71
C SER A 48 24.69 -9.25 -18.63
N TYR A 49 23.40 -9.08 -18.35
CA TYR A 49 22.92 -8.15 -17.33
C TYR A 49 23.41 -8.49 -15.91
N HIS A 50 23.90 -9.71 -15.66
CA HIS A 50 24.53 -10.07 -14.40
C HIS A 50 25.78 -9.23 -14.08
N ARG A 51 26.46 -8.69 -15.10
CA ARG A 51 27.58 -7.76 -14.90
C ARG A 51 27.12 -6.42 -14.34
N LEU A 52 25.88 -6.02 -14.63
CA LEU A 52 25.29 -4.79 -14.11
C LEU A 52 24.90 -4.94 -12.64
N LEU A 53 24.47 -6.13 -12.19
CA LEU A 53 24.20 -6.41 -10.77
C LEU A 53 25.39 -6.08 -9.88
N LYS A 54 26.61 -6.41 -10.33
CA LYS A 54 27.84 -6.15 -9.56
C LYS A 54 28.14 -4.66 -9.36
N LYS A 55 27.53 -3.79 -10.16
CA LYS A 55 27.72 -2.34 -10.12
C LYS A 55 26.62 -1.62 -9.34
N LEU A 56 25.57 -2.34 -8.93
CA LEU A 56 24.42 -1.78 -8.24
C LEU A 56 24.53 -2.08 -6.74
N PRO A 57 24.21 -1.11 -5.86
CA PRO A 57 24.03 -1.42 -4.45
C PRO A 57 22.83 -2.36 -4.28
N ALA A 58 22.91 -3.27 -3.30
CA ALA A 58 21.84 -4.24 -3.05
C ALA A 58 20.49 -3.57 -2.76
N SER A 59 20.51 -2.38 -2.13
CA SER A 59 19.31 -1.57 -1.86
C SER A 59 18.59 -1.06 -3.11
N ALA A 60 19.30 -0.93 -4.23
CA ALA A 60 18.71 -0.50 -5.49
C ALA A 60 18.10 -1.65 -6.29
N VAL A 61 18.28 -2.90 -5.87
CA VAL A 61 17.83 -4.09 -6.61
C VAL A 61 16.76 -4.83 -5.84
N GLN A 62 15.61 -5.04 -6.49
CA GLN A 62 14.50 -5.80 -5.93
C GLN A 62 14.23 -7.05 -6.77
N LYS A 63 14.00 -8.17 -6.09
CA LYS A 63 13.48 -9.39 -6.72
C LYS A 63 11.97 -9.40 -6.56
N ARG A 64 11.23 -9.41 -7.67
CA ARG A 64 9.77 -9.46 -7.68
C ARG A 64 9.27 -10.64 -8.51
N LEU A 65 8.25 -11.35 -8.01
CA LEU A 65 7.55 -12.37 -8.78
C LEU A 65 6.44 -11.68 -9.59
N ILE A 66 6.52 -11.75 -10.90
CA ILE A 66 5.59 -11.05 -11.80
C ILE A 66 4.96 -12.07 -12.75
N LYS A 67 3.64 -11.99 -12.88
CA LYS A 67 2.86 -12.83 -13.80
C LYS A 67 3.07 -12.32 -15.22
N ASN A 68 3.48 -13.19 -16.14
CA ASN A 68 3.55 -12.84 -17.56
C ASN A 68 2.16 -12.91 -18.21
N SER A 69 2.07 -12.48 -19.48
CA SER A 69 0.83 -12.53 -20.27
C SER A 69 0.26 -13.95 -20.43
N GLY A 70 1.11 -14.98 -20.41
CA GLY A 70 0.71 -16.39 -20.43
C GLY A 70 0.31 -16.95 -19.04
N GLY A 71 0.18 -16.08 -18.04
CA GLY A 71 -0.24 -16.43 -16.69
C GLY A 71 0.82 -17.10 -15.81
N ARG A 72 2.04 -17.32 -16.31
CA ARG A 72 3.15 -17.92 -15.56
C ARG A 72 3.86 -16.87 -14.72
N MET A 73 4.24 -17.26 -13.50
CA MET A 73 5.02 -16.42 -12.61
C MET A 73 6.51 -16.45 -12.96
N HIS A 74 7.12 -15.27 -13.11
CA HIS A 74 8.55 -15.12 -13.38
C HIS A 74 9.21 -14.25 -12.31
N ARG A 75 10.36 -14.69 -11.80
CA ARG A 75 11.19 -13.83 -10.94
C ARG A 75 11.94 -12.83 -11.80
N MET A 76 11.63 -11.56 -11.62
CA MET A 76 12.31 -10.44 -12.27
C MET A 76 13.23 -9.72 -11.29
N LEU A 77 14.36 -9.25 -11.81
CA LEU A 77 15.25 -8.33 -11.12
C LEU A 77 14.90 -6.92 -11.58
N LEU A 78 14.41 -6.13 -10.64
CA LEU A 78 14.03 -4.74 -10.85
C LEU A 78 15.08 -3.83 -10.20
N VAL A 79 15.28 -2.65 -10.78
CA VAL A 79 16.24 -1.65 -10.30
C VAL A 79 15.50 -0.35 -10.08
N SER A 80 15.69 0.30 -8.93
CA SER A 80 15.09 1.62 -8.67
C SER A 80 15.58 2.67 -9.68
N GLU A 81 14.77 3.71 -9.93
CA GLU A 81 15.16 4.84 -10.78
C GLU A 81 16.55 5.39 -10.42
N GLU A 82 16.79 5.64 -9.13
CA GLU A 82 18.10 6.10 -8.63
C GLU A 82 19.23 5.12 -8.95
N GLY A 83 18.98 3.82 -8.82
CA GLY A 83 19.94 2.78 -9.16
C GLY A 83 20.29 2.77 -10.65
N VAL A 84 19.30 2.98 -11.52
CA VAL A 84 19.52 3.10 -12.97
C VAL A 84 20.36 4.33 -13.29
N LEU A 85 20.02 5.49 -12.73
CA LEU A 85 20.76 6.73 -12.96
C LEU A 85 22.20 6.64 -12.44
N ALA A 86 22.41 6.03 -11.27
CA ALA A 86 23.74 5.76 -10.73
C ALA A 86 24.54 4.82 -11.64
N LEU A 87 23.94 3.73 -12.10
CA LEU A 87 24.56 2.78 -13.03
C LEU A 87 25.03 3.48 -14.32
N LEU A 88 24.19 4.35 -14.88
CA LEU A 88 24.49 5.08 -16.11
C LEU A 88 25.55 6.16 -15.91
N LYS A 89 25.61 6.80 -14.74
CA LYS A 89 26.68 7.75 -14.38
C LYS A 89 28.07 7.09 -14.44
N HIS A 90 28.18 5.81 -14.10
CA HIS A 90 29.43 5.05 -14.14
C HIS A 90 29.75 4.43 -15.51
N CYS A 91 28.90 4.61 -16.52
CA CYS A 91 29.09 4.03 -17.85
C CYS A 91 29.39 5.11 -18.89
N GLY A 92 30.65 5.21 -19.31
CA GLY A 92 31.11 6.24 -20.25
C GLY A 92 30.92 5.93 -21.75
N HIS A 93 30.21 4.86 -22.11
CA HIS A 93 30.04 4.47 -23.52
C HIS A 93 28.79 5.09 -24.14
N LYS A 94 28.82 5.35 -25.45
CA LYS A 94 27.77 6.06 -26.22
C LYS A 94 26.35 5.52 -25.98
N ALA A 95 26.19 4.20 -25.89
CA ALA A 95 24.89 3.58 -25.63
C ALA A 95 24.32 3.93 -24.24
N ALA A 96 25.16 4.01 -23.20
CA ALA A 96 24.71 4.42 -21.87
C ALA A 96 24.30 5.88 -21.84
N THR A 97 25.04 6.77 -22.51
CA THR A 97 24.69 8.19 -22.65
C THR A 97 23.37 8.36 -23.41
N GLY A 98 23.19 7.64 -24.52
CA GLY A 98 21.96 7.66 -25.30
C GLY A 98 20.76 7.14 -24.50
N PHE A 99 20.94 6.05 -23.76
CA PHE A 99 19.89 5.50 -22.91
C PHE A 99 19.55 6.43 -21.75
N LYS A 100 20.54 7.06 -21.09
CA LYS A 100 20.31 8.09 -20.07
C LYS A 100 19.46 9.22 -20.62
N ARG A 101 19.82 9.77 -21.79
CA ARG A 101 19.06 10.83 -22.44
C ARG A 101 17.63 10.39 -22.74
N TYR A 102 17.44 9.18 -23.28
CA TYR A 102 16.12 8.63 -23.54
C TYR A 102 15.27 8.51 -22.26
N LEU A 103 15.85 8.06 -21.14
CA LEU A 103 15.15 8.00 -19.87
C LEU A 103 14.69 9.39 -19.41
N GLU A 104 15.61 10.36 -19.41
CA GLU A 104 15.36 11.72 -18.93
C GLU A 104 14.35 12.47 -19.79
N THR A 105 14.38 12.28 -21.12
CA THR A 105 13.52 13.05 -22.04
C THR A 105 12.19 12.38 -22.37
N CYS A 106 12.14 11.04 -22.39
CA CYS A 106 11.00 10.30 -22.93
C CYS A 106 10.29 9.41 -21.91
N VAL A 107 11.01 8.82 -20.97
CA VAL A 107 10.45 7.78 -20.09
C VAL A 107 10.00 8.39 -18.76
N ILE A 108 10.92 9.02 -18.02
CA ILE A 108 10.66 9.59 -16.69
C ILE A 108 9.53 10.63 -16.70
N PRO A 109 9.45 11.57 -17.67
CA PRO A 109 8.36 12.52 -17.71
C PRO A 109 6.98 11.86 -17.89
N VAL A 110 6.91 10.78 -18.67
CA VAL A 110 5.68 10.03 -18.90
C VAL A 110 5.29 9.25 -17.65
N ILE A 111 6.24 8.58 -16.99
CA ILE A 111 6.02 7.91 -15.71
C ILE A 111 5.42 8.87 -14.69
N ARG A 112 6.00 10.06 -14.53
CA ARG A 112 5.52 11.06 -13.57
C ARG A 112 4.08 11.49 -13.87
N ARG A 113 3.76 11.78 -15.13
CA ARG A 113 2.38 12.13 -15.53
C ARG A 113 1.39 10.99 -15.26
N GLU A 114 1.77 9.75 -15.53
CA GLU A 114 0.91 8.60 -15.26
C GLU A 114 0.73 8.36 -13.75
N ILE A 115 1.76 8.59 -12.93
CA ILE A 115 1.63 8.60 -11.47
C ILE A 115 0.62 9.67 -11.02
N ASP A 116 0.76 10.90 -11.51
CA ASP A 116 -0.14 12.00 -11.13
C ASP A 116 -1.59 11.69 -11.52
N THR A 117 -1.79 11.16 -12.73
CA THR A 117 -3.12 10.72 -13.21
C THR A 117 -3.68 9.61 -12.34
N ALA A 118 -2.87 8.59 -12.03
CA ALA A 118 -3.29 7.47 -11.19
C ALA A 118 -3.60 7.91 -9.76
N ARG A 119 -2.89 8.91 -9.22
CA ARG A 119 -3.18 9.47 -7.89
C ARG A 119 -4.51 10.22 -7.83
N ILE A 120 -4.89 10.91 -8.89
CA ILE A 120 -6.22 11.56 -8.99
C ILE A 120 -7.32 10.50 -9.13
N MET A 121 -7.05 9.40 -9.83
CA MET A 121 -8.02 8.31 -10.05
C MET A 121 -8.08 7.29 -8.92
N LEU A 122 -7.05 7.20 -8.08
CA LEU A 122 -7.14 6.51 -6.80
C LEU A 122 -8.22 7.26 -6.02
N PRO A 123 -9.30 6.58 -5.59
CA PRO A 123 -10.39 7.25 -4.89
C PRO A 123 -9.77 8.05 -3.75
N GLU A 124 -10.06 9.36 -3.72
CA GLU A 124 -9.78 10.17 -2.55
C GLU A 124 -10.28 9.38 -1.36
N SER A 125 -9.44 9.23 -0.34
CA SER A 125 -9.81 8.64 0.93
C SER A 125 -10.81 9.54 1.68
N GLU A 126 -11.88 9.99 1.03
CA GLU A 126 -13.13 10.41 1.67
C GLU A 126 -13.87 9.22 2.31
N LYS A 127 -13.25 8.05 2.40
CA LYS A 127 -13.71 6.94 3.24
C LYS A 127 -13.09 6.91 4.64
N THR A 128 -11.99 7.62 4.92
CA THR A 128 -11.43 7.60 6.27
C THR A 128 -12.06 8.60 7.23
N HIS A 129 -12.68 9.69 6.75
CA HIS A 129 -13.38 10.63 7.65
C HIS A 129 -14.80 10.19 7.97
N LYS A 130 -15.55 9.66 6.99
CA LYS A 130 -16.91 9.19 7.21
C LYS A 130 -16.95 7.92 8.08
N ASP A 131 -16.03 6.99 7.85
CA ASP A 131 -15.93 5.76 8.66
C ASP A 131 -15.44 6.06 10.09
N GLN A 132 -14.62 7.10 10.29
CA GLN A 132 -14.15 7.53 11.61
C GLN A 132 -15.25 8.27 12.39
N GLU A 133 -15.98 9.18 11.75
CA GLU A 133 -17.11 9.88 12.37
C GLU A 133 -18.28 8.93 12.67
N GLU A 134 -18.60 8.00 11.77
CA GLU A 134 -19.59 6.95 12.02
C GLU A 134 -19.14 6.01 13.16
N LYS A 135 -17.84 5.69 13.24
CA LYS A 135 -17.29 4.90 14.34
C LYS A 135 -17.34 5.64 15.68
N GLU A 136 -16.97 6.92 15.71
CA GLU A 136 -17.05 7.74 16.93
C GLU A 136 -18.50 7.90 17.39
N ASN A 137 -19.43 8.14 16.46
CA ASN A 137 -20.88 8.18 16.75
C ASN A 137 -21.40 6.83 17.27
N MET A 138 -20.94 5.72 16.72
CA MET A 138 -21.35 4.38 17.15
C MET A 138 -20.76 4.03 18.52
N GLU A 139 -19.50 4.40 18.81
CA GLU A 139 -18.87 4.24 20.12
C GLU A 139 -19.56 5.09 21.19
N GLU A 140 -19.95 6.32 20.86
CA GLU A 140 -20.76 7.18 21.73
C GLU A 140 -22.14 6.58 22.02
N ALA A 141 -22.84 6.07 20.99
CA ALA A 141 -24.12 5.40 21.15
C ALA A 141 -24.01 4.15 22.05
N ILE A 142 -22.97 3.33 21.85
CA ILE A 142 -22.72 2.15 22.69
C ILE A 142 -22.45 2.56 24.14
N ARG A 143 -21.68 3.61 24.37
CA ARG A 143 -21.40 4.13 25.72
C ARG A 143 -22.67 4.62 26.42
N MET A 144 -23.53 5.34 25.71
CA MET A 144 -24.82 5.80 26.24
C MET A 144 -25.74 4.62 26.58
N LEU A 145 -25.89 3.65 25.68
CA LEU A 145 -26.72 2.46 25.90
C LEU A 145 -26.20 1.60 27.06
N SER A 146 -24.88 1.45 27.18
CA SER A 146 -24.26 0.72 28.28
C SER A 146 -24.51 1.39 29.63
N SER A 147 -24.45 2.73 29.67
CA SER A 147 -24.74 3.51 30.87
C SER A 147 -26.22 3.40 31.26
N ALA A 148 -27.12 3.51 30.29
CA ALA A 148 -28.56 3.34 30.52
C ALA A 148 -28.90 1.93 31.05
N LEU A 149 -28.28 0.89 30.49
CA LEU A 149 -28.44 -0.47 30.96
C LEU A 149 -27.94 -0.65 32.40
N ALA A 150 -26.79 -0.07 32.75
CA ALA A 150 -26.27 -0.12 34.12
C ALA A 150 -27.24 0.53 35.13
N PHE A 151 -27.81 1.69 34.79
CA PHE A 151 -28.84 2.32 35.61
C PHE A 151 -30.09 1.44 35.75
N GLN A 152 -30.53 0.78 34.67
CA GLN A 152 -31.67 -0.13 34.70
C GLN A 152 -31.43 -1.32 35.64
N VAL A 153 -30.23 -1.91 35.61
CA VAL A 153 -29.85 -3.03 36.48
C VAL A 153 -29.86 -2.62 37.95
N ILE A 154 -29.30 -1.46 38.28
CA ILE A 154 -29.30 -0.94 39.66
C ILE A 154 -30.74 -0.77 40.15
N LYS A 155 -31.62 -0.19 39.32
CA LYS A 155 -33.03 0.02 39.69
C LYS A 155 -33.76 -1.29 39.89
N ASN A 156 -33.48 -2.31 39.08
CA ASN A 156 -34.07 -3.64 39.24
C ASN A 156 -33.60 -4.32 40.52
N GLN A 157 -32.31 -4.22 40.86
CA GLN A 157 -31.79 -4.73 42.13
C GLN A 157 -32.47 -4.05 43.33
N GLU A 158 -32.68 -2.73 43.28
CA GLU A 158 -33.40 -2.02 44.34
C GLU A 158 -34.85 -2.51 44.49
N LEU A 159 -35.52 -2.80 43.37
CA LEU A 159 -36.89 -3.35 43.39
C LEU A 159 -36.91 -4.79 43.94
N GLU A 160 -35.95 -5.62 43.57
CA GLU A 160 -35.79 -6.98 44.12
C GLU A 160 -35.58 -6.94 45.63
N THR A 161 -34.69 -6.07 46.13
CA THR A 161 -34.47 -5.89 47.58
C THR A 161 -35.75 -5.42 48.29
N ARG A 162 -36.51 -4.50 47.68
CA ARG A 162 -37.80 -4.06 48.25
C ARG A 162 -38.83 -5.18 48.27
N LEU A 163 -38.84 -6.05 47.26
CA LEU A 163 -39.73 -7.21 47.19
C LEU A 163 -39.41 -8.21 48.30
N GLU A 164 -38.13 -8.55 48.48
CA GLU A 164 -37.66 -9.44 49.56
C GLU A 164 -38.10 -8.95 50.94
N ILE A 165 -37.95 -7.64 51.21
CA ILE A 165 -38.40 -7.02 52.48
C ILE A 165 -39.92 -7.17 52.68
N VAL A 166 -40.71 -7.05 51.61
CA VAL A 166 -42.17 -7.20 51.69
C VAL A 166 -42.56 -8.67 51.91
N GLU A 167 -41.90 -9.61 51.24
CA GLU A 167 -42.11 -11.04 51.42
C GLU A 167 -41.77 -11.49 52.85
N GLU A 168 -40.64 -11.04 53.41
CA GLU A 168 -40.27 -11.31 54.81
C GLU A 168 -41.32 -10.79 55.80
N ARG A 169 -41.83 -9.57 55.58
CA ARG A 169 -42.89 -9.00 56.43
C ARG A 169 -44.19 -9.78 56.36
N LEU A 170 -44.57 -10.26 55.18
CA LEU A 170 -45.77 -11.09 54.98
C LEU A 170 -45.62 -12.45 55.68
N LEU A 171 -44.46 -13.08 55.58
CA LEU A 171 -44.17 -14.33 56.28
C LEU A 171 -44.21 -14.16 57.81
N GLN A 172 -43.69 -13.07 58.34
CA GLN A 172 -43.75 -12.75 59.77
C GLN A 172 -45.18 -12.48 60.26
N THR A 173 -46.03 -11.86 59.43
CA THR A 173 -47.45 -11.63 59.78
C THR A 173 -48.32 -12.88 59.64
N ALA A 174 -47.98 -13.79 58.73
CA ALA A 174 -48.67 -15.08 58.60
C ALA A 174 -48.30 -16.10 59.69
N ALA A 175 -47.14 -15.91 60.35
CA ALA A 175 -46.66 -16.76 61.44
C ALA A 175 -47.04 -16.26 62.85
N ALA A 176 -47.70 -15.10 62.96
CA ALA A 176 -48.22 -14.50 64.19
C ALA A 176 -49.71 -14.77 64.36
#